data_AF-A0A521K5M4-F1
#
_entry.id   AF-A0A521K5M4-F1
#
_cell.length_a   1.000
_cell.length_b   1.000
_cell.length_c   1.000
_cell.angle_alpha   90.00
_cell.angle_beta   90.00
_cell.angle_gamma   90.00
#
_symmetry.space_group_name_H-M   'P 1'
#
loop_
_entity.id
_entity.type
_entity.pdbx_description
1 polymer ?
#
loop_
_entity_poly.entity_id
_entity_poly.type
_entity_poly.pdbx_seq_one_letter_code
_entity_poly.pdbx_strand_id
1 'polypeptide(L)'
;MRYTLLFASIAAALLAPALHADRLITKDGRILEAQKIRQKDDGYEIAFVHGTVNCPKDLVASAEIVEDVSDYVPKNDDEKKKLESGFVRFNGKWMTKSALQVDLDKRAKELAKRTEDRALHSDFFKGWTKETAHFKVQTNTSLELLDYYANLLETYYGLMDARIGIKPTPTLRSTKMQVNIYKSWDEFREINEANVGGGVAGYFSPADKTLNFFHNYSDPGMSTWVGLHECTHLLTFLIDPQFVPS
;
A
#
# COMPACT_ATOMS: atom_id res chain seq x y z
N MET A 1 -69.45 -26.13 -1.30
CA MET A 1 -68.15 -26.10 -2.00
C MET A 1 -67.45 -24.80 -1.62
N ARG A 2 -66.44 -24.87 -0.74
CA ARG A 2 -65.69 -23.71 -0.24
C ARG A 2 -64.36 -23.62 -1.00
N TYR A 3 -64.11 -22.43 -1.55
CA TYR A 3 -62.88 -22.03 -2.21
C TYR A 3 -61.73 -21.93 -1.20
N THR A 4 -60.54 -22.41 -1.55
CA THR A 4 -59.28 -21.96 -0.92
C THR A 4 -58.21 -21.88 -2.01
N LEU A 5 -57.98 -20.66 -2.51
CA LEU A 5 -56.82 -20.33 -3.34
C LEU A 5 -55.68 -19.92 -2.40
N LEU A 6 -54.62 -20.72 -2.36
CA LEU A 6 -53.38 -20.41 -1.66
C LEU A 6 -52.60 -19.38 -2.50
N PHE A 7 -52.46 -18.15 -2.01
CA PHE A 7 -51.50 -17.20 -2.55
C PHE A 7 -50.12 -17.49 -1.93
N ALA A 8 -49.21 -18.02 -2.75
CA ALA A 8 -47.80 -18.11 -2.40
C ALA A 8 -47.17 -16.71 -2.43
N SER A 9 -46.78 -16.20 -1.27
CA SER A 9 -46.02 -14.96 -1.15
C SER A 9 -44.57 -15.23 -1.55
N ILE A 10 -44.18 -14.78 -2.73
CA ILE A 10 -42.77 -14.73 -3.15
C ILE A 10 -42.13 -13.59 -2.35
N ALA A 11 -41.33 -13.95 -1.35
CA ALA A 11 -40.44 -13.03 -0.67
C ALA A 11 -39.37 -12.57 -1.68
N ALA A 12 -39.59 -11.41 -2.30
CA ALA A 12 -38.54 -10.67 -2.96
C ALA A 12 -37.57 -10.18 -1.88
N ALA A 13 -36.50 -10.95 -1.65
CA ALA A 13 -35.34 -10.47 -0.92
C ALA A 13 -34.79 -9.27 -1.70
N LEU A 14 -35.12 -8.07 -1.22
CA LEU A 14 -34.47 -6.83 -1.62
C LEU A 14 -32.97 -7.04 -1.43
N LEU A 15 -32.26 -7.22 -2.55
CA LEU A 15 -30.83 -6.94 -2.66
C LEU A 15 -30.68 -5.47 -2.30
N ALA A 16 -30.48 -5.17 -1.01
CA ALA A 16 -30.01 -3.86 -0.61
C ALA A 16 -28.69 -3.64 -1.38
N PRO A 17 -28.56 -2.55 -2.16
CA PRO A 17 -27.29 -2.22 -2.76
C PRO A 17 -26.30 -2.12 -1.60
N ALA A 18 -25.22 -2.91 -1.66
CA ALA A 18 -24.13 -2.79 -0.70
C ALA A 18 -23.71 -1.31 -0.73
N LEU A 19 -24.02 -0.58 0.34
CA LEU A 19 -23.56 0.80 0.47
C LEU A 19 -22.04 0.71 0.40
N HIS A 20 -21.46 1.21 -0.70
CA HIS A 20 -20.02 1.19 -0.88
C HIS A 20 -19.41 2.08 0.22
N ALA A 21 -18.57 1.47 1.07
CA ALA A 21 -17.81 2.18 2.08
C ALA A 21 -16.85 3.19 1.43
N ASP A 22 -16.61 4.31 2.11
CA ASP A 22 -15.62 5.29 1.68
C ASP A 22 -14.22 4.69 1.78
N ARG A 23 -13.34 5.05 0.84
CA ARG A 23 -11.97 4.49 0.79
C ARG A 23 -10.90 5.54 0.63
N LEU A 24 -9.76 5.32 1.27
CA LEU A 24 -8.56 6.14 1.11
C LEU A 24 -7.37 5.28 0.76
N ILE A 25 -6.67 5.65 -0.31
CA ILE A 25 -5.44 5.02 -0.76
C ILE A 25 -4.29 5.96 -0.44
N THR A 26 -3.31 5.46 0.29
CA THR A 26 -2.11 6.20 0.69
C THR A 26 -0.98 6.02 -0.32
N LYS A 27 0.01 6.92 -0.33
CA LYS A 27 1.16 6.88 -1.26
C LYS A 27 2.09 5.70 -1.04
N ASP A 28 2.10 5.10 0.15
CA ASP A 28 2.83 3.87 0.43
C ASP A 28 2.05 2.60 0.03
N GLY A 29 0.84 2.76 -0.52
CA GLY A 29 0.03 1.68 -1.06
C GLY A 29 -0.97 1.06 -0.07
N ARG A 30 -1.12 1.58 1.16
CA ARG A 30 -2.20 1.14 2.08
C ARG A 30 -3.56 1.60 1.58
N ILE A 31 -4.56 0.75 1.79
CA ILE A 31 -5.98 1.01 1.48
C ILE A 31 -6.74 0.99 2.81
N LEU A 32 -7.43 2.08 3.11
CA LEU A 32 -8.25 2.25 4.30
C LEU A 32 -9.72 2.23 3.88
N GLU A 33 -10.46 1.22 4.35
CA GLU A 33 -11.92 1.14 4.20
C GLU A 33 -12.57 1.74 5.44
N ALA A 34 -13.38 2.77 5.25
CA ALA A 34 -13.95 3.58 6.30
C ALA A 34 -15.46 3.66 6.18
N GLN A 35 -16.14 3.85 7.31
CA GLN A 35 -17.59 4.08 7.31
C GLN A 35 -17.94 5.40 6.63
N LYS A 36 -17.07 6.42 6.82
CA LYS A 36 -17.21 7.72 6.19
C LYS A 36 -15.86 8.42 6.11
N ILE A 37 -15.61 9.17 5.05
CA ILE A 37 -14.44 10.02 4.86
C ILE A 37 -14.93 11.43 4.55
N ARG A 38 -14.37 12.41 5.27
CA ARG A 38 -14.67 13.83 5.05
C ARG A 38 -13.39 14.56 4.69
N GLN A 39 -13.40 15.25 3.56
CA GLN A 39 -12.30 16.14 3.21
C GLN A 39 -12.31 17.37 4.14
N LYS A 40 -11.12 17.73 4.64
CA LYS A 40 -10.84 18.92 5.46
C LYS A 40 -9.75 19.75 4.76
N ASP A 41 -9.44 20.93 5.29
CA ASP A 41 -8.45 21.83 4.70
C ASP A 41 -7.03 21.23 4.67
N ASP A 42 -6.68 20.44 5.69
CA ASP A 42 -5.37 19.84 5.92
C ASP A 42 -5.28 18.35 5.52
N GLY A 43 -6.39 17.73 5.13
CA GLY A 43 -6.42 16.30 4.82
C GLY A 43 -7.80 15.68 4.80
N TYR A 44 -7.90 14.49 5.39
CA TYR A 44 -9.12 13.69 5.42
C TYR A 44 -9.39 13.21 6.84
N GLU A 45 -10.60 13.45 7.33
CA GLU A 45 -11.13 12.85 8.55
C GLU A 45 -11.78 11.52 8.18
N ILE A 46 -11.22 10.41 8.68
CA ILE A 46 -11.62 9.03 8.35
C ILE A 46 -12.33 8.44 9.56
N ALA A 47 -13.60 8.08 9.41
CA ALA A 47 -14.42 7.47 10.45
C ALA A 47 -14.45 5.94 10.32
N PHE A 48 -14.07 5.26 11.40
CA PHE A 48 -14.16 3.82 11.59
C PHE A 48 -15.17 3.50 12.70
N VAL A 49 -15.52 2.21 12.86
CA VAL A 49 -16.45 1.73 13.89
C VAL A 49 -16.03 2.18 15.31
N HIS A 50 -14.73 2.27 15.56
CA HIS A 50 -14.17 2.52 16.89
C HIS A 50 -13.50 3.89 17.05
N GLY A 51 -13.66 4.80 16.10
CA GLY A 51 -13.08 6.14 16.23
C GLY A 51 -12.84 6.84 14.91
N THR A 52 -12.20 8.00 14.99
CA THR A 52 -11.85 8.83 13.84
C THR A 52 -10.34 9.03 13.77
N VAL A 53 -9.79 9.08 12.56
CA VAL A 53 -8.37 9.32 12.30
C VAL A 53 -8.25 10.45 11.29
N ASN A 54 -7.38 11.42 11.57
CA ASN A 54 -7.02 12.44 10.59
C ASN A 54 -5.83 11.95 9.76
N CYS A 55 -6.01 11.91 8.44
CA CYS A 55 -4.98 11.56 7.47
C CYS A 55 -4.55 12.83 6.71
N PRO A 56 -3.30 13.30 6.92
CA PRO A 56 -2.73 14.41 6.19
C PRO A 56 -2.78 14.23 4.67
N LYS A 57 -3.08 15.30 3.93
CA LYS A 57 -3.25 15.25 2.47
C LYS A 57 -2.00 14.75 1.71
N ASP A 58 -0.82 15.01 2.25
CA ASP A 58 0.46 14.63 1.66
C ASP A 58 0.71 13.12 1.68
N LEU A 59 0.03 12.37 2.55
CA LEU A 59 0.09 10.91 2.61
C LEU A 59 -0.91 10.22 1.67
N VAL A 60 -1.88 10.97 1.12
CA VAL A 60 -2.98 10.43 0.31
C VAL A 60 -2.59 10.40 -1.17
N ALA A 61 -2.75 9.25 -1.80
CA ALA A 61 -2.66 9.08 -3.24
C ALA A 61 -4.02 9.35 -3.91
N SER A 62 -5.10 8.80 -3.35
CA SER A 62 -6.47 9.05 -3.79
C SER A 62 -7.49 8.76 -2.70
N ALA A 63 -8.67 9.37 -2.80
CA ALA A 63 -9.82 9.08 -1.94
C ALA A 63 -11.06 8.82 -2.82
N GLU A 64 -11.83 7.81 -2.45
CA GLU A 64 -13.11 7.46 -3.04
C GLU A 64 -14.18 7.73 -1.99
N ILE A 65 -14.80 8.91 -2.07
CA ILE A 65 -15.81 9.35 -1.10
C ILE A 65 -17.16 9.25 -1.77
N VAL A 66 -18.00 8.35 -1.28
CA VAL A 66 -19.41 8.26 -1.62
C VAL A 66 -20.11 9.36 -0.82
N GLU A 67 -20.24 10.52 -1.44
CA GLU A 67 -20.99 11.63 -0.82
C GLU A 67 -22.43 11.17 -0.56
N ASP A 68 -22.79 11.14 0.71
CA ASP A 68 -24.16 10.93 1.15
C ASP A 68 -24.97 12.17 0.76
N VAL A 69 -25.64 12.07 -0.38
CA VAL A 69 -26.44 13.14 -0.99
C VAL A 69 -27.65 13.56 -0.15
N SER A 70 -27.95 12.87 0.94
CA SER A 70 -29.02 13.28 1.86
C SER A 70 -28.73 14.63 2.54
N ASP A 71 -27.45 14.99 2.70
CA ASP A 71 -27.01 16.21 3.40
C ASP A 71 -26.51 17.33 2.45
N TYR A 72 -26.52 17.12 1.12
CA TYR A 72 -25.97 18.11 0.18
C TYR A 72 -26.95 19.28 -0.06
N VAL A 73 -26.53 20.50 0.31
CA VAL A 73 -27.30 21.72 0.06
C VAL A 73 -26.90 22.32 -1.30
N PRO A 74 -27.81 22.39 -2.29
CA PRO A 74 -27.50 22.94 -3.61
C PRO A 74 -27.16 24.43 -3.53
N LYS A 75 -26.11 24.83 -4.27
CA LYS A 75 -25.60 26.22 -4.25
C LYS A 75 -26.30 27.15 -5.24
N ASN A 76 -26.99 26.60 -6.23
CA ASN A 76 -27.71 27.35 -7.26
C ASN A 76 -28.85 26.51 -7.85
N ASP A 77 -29.66 27.15 -8.70
CA ASP A 77 -30.83 26.53 -9.32
C ASP A 77 -30.48 25.37 -10.28
N ASP A 78 -29.28 25.36 -10.87
CA ASP A 78 -28.81 24.29 -11.74
C ASP A 78 -28.51 23.00 -10.94
N GLU A 79 -27.82 23.14 -9.79
CA GLU A 79 -27.56 22.02 -8.89
C GLU A 79 -28.87 21.47 -8.29
N LYS A 80 -29.83 22.36 -7.96
CA LYS A 80 -31.16 21.95 -7.48
C LYS A 80 -31.90 21.11 -8.53
N LYS A 81 -31.93 21.56 -9.79
CA LYS A 81 -32.54 20.80 -10.90
C LYS A 81 -31.86 19.45 -11.14
N LYS A 82 -30.54 19.38 -10.99
CA LYS A 82 -29.78 18.13 -11.12
C LYS A 82 -30.16 17.12 -10.04
N LEU A 83 -30.28 17.57 -8.79
CA LEU A 83 -30.74 16.72 -7.68
C LEU A 83 -32.18 16.24 -7.89
N GLU A 84 -33.09 17.14 -8.29
CA GLU A 84 -34.49 16.79 -8.63
C GLU A 84 -34.57 15.79 -9.79
N SER A 85 -33.64 15.88 -10.75
CA SER A 85 -33.52 14.97 -11.89
C SER A 85 -32.79 13.66 -11.55
N GLY A 86 -32.47 13.41 -10.27
CA GLY A 86 -31.83 12.18 -9.82
C GLY A 86 -30.33 12.07 -10.11
N PHE A 87 -29.65 13.19 -10.38
CA PHE A 87 -28.19 13.25 -10.40
C PHE A 87 -27.65 13.39 -8.99
N VAL A 88 -26.44 12.88 -8.80
CA VAL A 88 -25.68 12.93 -7.56
C VAL A 88 -24.28 13.46 -7.86
N ARG A 89 -23.65 14.10 -6.87
CA ARG A 89 -22.28 14.58 -6.99
C ARG A 89 -21.33 13.51 -6.47
N PHE A 90 -20.30 13.18 -7.25
CA PHE A 90 -19.29 12.19 -6.88
C PHE A 90 -17.94 12.63 -7.46
N ASN A 91 -16.90 12.72 -6.61
CA ASN A 91 -15.57 13.20 -7.00
C ASN A 91 -15.62 14.52 -7.80
N GLY A 92 -16.45 15.47 -7.36
CA GLY A 92 -16.60 16.79 -8.00
C GLY A 92 -17.37 16.79 -9.33
N LYS A 93 -17.87 15.64 -9.79
CA LYS A 93 -18.64 15.49 -11.03
C LYS A 93 -20.11 15.20 -10.75
N TRP A 94 -21.00 15.70 -11.59
CA TRP A 94 -22.42 15.35 -11.59
C TRP A 94 -22.65 14.11 -12.44
N MET A 95 -23.28 13.08 -11.89
CA MET A 95 -23.60 11.84 -12.58
C MET A 95 -24.96 11.30 -12.16
N THR A 96 -25.63 10.55 -13.04
CA THR A 96 -26.88 9.88 -12.67
C THR A 96 -26.60 8.77 -11.65
N LYS A 97 -27.59 8.40 -10.84
CA LYS A 97 -27.45 7.26 -9.91
C LYS A 97 -27.03 5.96 -10.62
N SER A 98 -27.53 5.73 -11.84
CA SER A 98 -27.15 4.56 -12.65
C SER A 98 -25.70 4.61 -13.12
N ALA A 99 -25.22 5.78 -13.57
CA ALA A 99 -23.83 5.96 -13.96
C ALA A 99 -22.87 5.85 -12.77
N LEU A 100 -23.28 6.37 -11.60
CA LEU A 100 -22.55 6.18 -10.35
C LEU A 100 -22.42 4.70 -10.01
N GLN A 101 -23.53 3.93 -10.06
CA GLN A 101 -23.48 2.50 -9.75
C GLN A 101 -22.51 1.76 -10.68
N VAL A 102 -22.54 2.05 -11.98
CA VAL A 102 -21.61 1.43 -12.95
C VAL A 102 -20.14 1.79 -12.63
N ASP A 103 -19.86 3.04 -12.27
CA ASP A 103 -18.51 3.47 -11.88
C ASP A 103 -18.04 2.79 -10.58
N LEU A 104 -18.93 2.72 -9.58
CA LEU A 104 -18.66 2.03 -8.31
C LEU A 104 -18.45 0.53 -8.51
N ASP A 105 -19.25 -0.14 -9.33
CA ASP A 105 -19.10 -1.56 -9.66
C ASP A 105 -17.76 -1.82 -10.37
N LYS A 106 -17.37 -0.94 -11.31
CA LYS A 106 -16.08 -1.05 -12.00
C LYS A 106 -14.92 -0.90 -11.02
N ARG A 107 -14.95 0.11 -10.15
CA ARG A 107 -13.92 0.32 -9.12
C ARG A 107 -13.88 -0.81 -8.11
N ALA A 108 -15.05 -1.32 -7.70
CA ALA A 108 -15.13 -2.46 -6.79
C ALA A 108 -14.46 -3.71 -7.39
N LYS A 109 -14.63 -3.95 -8.69
CA LYS A 109 -13.92 -5.02 -9.40
C LYS A 109 -12.41 -4.79 -9.48
N GLU A 110 -11.98 -3.57 -9.81
CA GLU A 110 -10.55 -3.22 -9.83
C GLU A 110 -9.91 -3.37 -8.44
N LEU A 111 -10.64 -2.99 -7.39
CA LEU A 111 -10.21 -3.17 -6.01
C LEU A 111 -10.18 -4.63 -5.61
N ALA A 112 -11.22 -5.41 -5.90
CA ALA A 112 -11.25 -6.84 -5.60
C ALA A 112 -10.02 -7.52 -6.20
N LYS A 113 -9.70 -7.19 -7.45
CA LYS A 113 -8.48 -7.65 -8.11
C LYS A 113 -7.21 -7.20 -7.38
N ARG A 114 -7.12 -5.94 -6.93
CA ARG A 114 -5.96 -5.43 -6.18
C ARG A 114 -5.83 -6.08 -4.80
N THR A 115 -6.94 -6.34 -4.12
CA THR A 115 -6.96 -7.02 -2.82
C THR A 115 -6.56 -8.48 -2.96
N GLU A 116 -7.08 -9.18 -3.98
CA GLU A 116 -6.66 -10.53 -4.34
C GLU A 116 -5.16 -10.57 -4.66
N ASP A 117 -4.67 -9.63 -5.48
CA ASP A 117 -3.25 -9.54 -5.80
C ASP A 117 -2.39 -9.30 -4.54
N ARG A 118 -2.80 -8.40 -3.64
CA ARG A 118 -2.10 -8.20 -2.36
C ARG A 118 -2.15 -9.43 -1.45
N ALA A 119 -3.26 -10.16 -1.44
CA ALA A 119 -3.37 -11.40 -0.67
C ALA A 119 -2.40 -12.46 -1.19
N LEU A 120 -2.25 -12.57 -2.52
CA LEU A 120 -1.29 -13.48 -3.16
C LEU A 120 0.17 -13.17 -2.76
N HIS A 121 0.49 -11.89 -2.59
CA HIS A 121 1.83 -11.42 -2.23
C HIS A 121 2.01 -11.15 -0.74
N SER A 122 1.05 -11.54 0.11
CA SER A 122 1.09 -11.29 1.56
C SER A 122 2.13 -12.15 2.29
N ASP A 123 2.43 -13.32 1.73
CA ASP A 123 3.54 -14.20 2.10
C ASP A 123 4.84 -13.64 1.54
N PHE A 124 5.84 -13.41 2.41
CA PHE A 124 7.13 -12.86 2.01
C PHE A 124 7.78 -13.63 0.85
N PHE A 125 7.73 -14.97 0.87
CA PHE A 125 8.35 -15.81 -0.16
C PHE A 125 7.64 -15.76 -1.51
N LYS A 126 6.42 -15.21 -1.54
CA LYS A 126 5.64 -14.89 -2.75
C LYS A 126 5.52 -13.38 -2.97
N GLY A 127 6.31 -12.58 -2.25
CA GLY A 127 6.32 -11.14 -2.34
C GLY A 127 6.74 -10.64 -3.72
N TRP A 128 6.47 -9.36 -3.96
CA TRP A 128 6.91 -8.70 -5.18
C TRP A 128 8.44 -8.65 -5.24
N THR A 129 8.98 -8.83 -6.45
CA THR A 129 10.42 -8.75 -6.70
C THR A 129 10.74 -7.77 -7.82
N LYS A 130 11.89 -7.11 -7.72
CA LYS A 130 12.41 -6.20 -8.74
C LYS A 130 13.91 -6.35 -8.85
N GLU A 131 14.40 -6.62 -10.06
CA GLU A 131 15.81 -6.53 -10.36
C GLU A 131 16.18 -5.13 -10.88
N THR A 132 17.33 -4.65 -10.43
CA THR A 132 17.96 -3.40 -10.85
C THR A 132 19.34 -3.71 -11.44
N ALA A 133 20.21 -2.70 -11.60
CA ALA A 133 21.57 -2.93 -12.08
C ALA A 133 22.40 -3.70 -11.03
N HIS A 134 22.26 -3.35 -9.75
CA HIS A 134 23.08 -3.85 -8.65
C HIS A 134 22.32 -4.71 -7.64
N PHE A 135 20.98 -4.63 -7.60
CA PHE A 135 20.17 -5.30 -6.57
C PHE A 135 19.06 -6.19 -7.13
N LYS A 136 18.70 -7.20 -6.35
CA LYS A 136 17.44 -7.95 -6.43
C LYS A 136 16.63 -7.65 -5.17
N VAL A 137 15.60 -6.83 -5.30
CA VAL A 137 14.79 -6.38 -4.16
C VAL A 137 13.52 -7.22 -4.07
N GLN A 138 13.17 -7.67 -2.86
CA GLN A 138 11.96 -8.42 -2.56
C GLN A 138 11.20 -7.79 -1.40
N THR A 139 9.88 -7.67 -1.52
CA THR A 139 9.02 -7.19 -0.45
C THR A 139 7.60 -7.73 -0.56
N ASN A 140 6.91 -7.88 0.57
CA ASN A 140 5.48 -8.16 0.66
C ASN A 140 4.67 -6.98 1.21
N THR A 141 5.19 -5.76 1.06
CA THR A 141 4.53 -4.52 1.48
C THR A 141 3.57 -3.96 0.41
N SER A 142 4.15 -3.44 -0.67
CA SER A 142 3.48 -2.87 -1.84
C SER A 142 4.46 -2.70 -2.99
N LEU A 143 3.93 -2.54 -4.21
CA LEU A 143 4.74 -2.17 -5.39
C LEU A 143 5.34 -0.77 -5.23
N GLU A 144 4.61 0.15 -4.61
CA GLU A 144 5.07 1.51 -4.34
C GLU A 144 6.33 1.52 -3.45
N LEU A 145 6.36 0.69 -2.41
CA LEU A 145 7.53 0.55 -1.54
C LEU A 145 8.66 -0.24 -2.21
N LEU A 146 8.34 -1.26 -3.02
CA LEU A 146 9.34 -1.95 -3.83
C LEU A 146 10.09 -0.97 -4.73
N ASP A 147 9.36 -0.13 -5.46
CA ASP A 147 9.94 0.87 -6.34
C ASP A 147 10.72 1.93 -5.58
N TYR A 148 10.19 2.40 -4.45
CA TYR A 148 10.87 3.36 -3.58
C TYR A 148 12.25 2.84 -3.15
N TYR A 149 12.32 1.64 -2.57
CA TYR A 149 13.58 1.10 -2.05
C TYR A 149 14.55 0.69 -3.16
N ALA A 150 14.07 0.15 -4.27
CA ALA A 150 14.91 -0.15 -5.43
C ALA A 150 15.60 1.12 -5.95
N ASN A 151 14.87 2.22 -6.08
CA ASN A 151 15.42 3.48 -6.54
C ASN A 151 16.36 4.11 -5.49
N LEU A 152 16.00 4.04 -4.21
CA LEU A 152 16.81 4.54 -3.10
C LEU A 152 18.20 3.88 -3.09
N LEU A 153 18.23 2.54 -3.14
CA LEU A 153 19.47 1.78 -3.04
C LEU A 153 20.35 1.92 -4.28
N GLU A 154 19.76 1.98 -5.48
CA GLU A 154 20.50 2.30 -6.71
C GLU A 154 21.10 3.71 -6.68
N THR A 155 20.33 4.68 -6.21
CA THR A 155 20.84 6.06 -6.05
C THR A 155 21.99 6.08 -5.05
N TYR A 156 21.85 5.38 -3.93
CA TYR A 156 22.90 5.29 -2.91
C TYR A 156 24.15 4.59 -3.42
N TYR A 157 24.00 3.48 -4.17
CA TYR A 157 25.10 2.81 -4.84
C TYR A 157 25.85 3.78 -5.75
N GLY A 158 25.15 4.50 -6.63
CA GLY A 158 25.76 5.45 -7.55
C GLY A 158 26.50 6.58 -6.84
N LEU A 159 25.95 7.09 -5.73
CA LEU A 159 26.63 8.09 -4.90
C LEU A 159 27.91 7.56 -4.26
N MET A 160 27.88 6.33 -3.75
CA MET A 160 29.04 5.69 -3.15
C MET A 160 30.10 5.35 -4.20
N ASP A 161 29.71 4.78 -5.33
CA ASP A 161 30.62 4.49 -6.43
C ASP A 161 31.33 5.76 -6.94
N ALA A 162 30.58 6.84 -7.14
CA ALA A 162 31.16 8.13 -7.56
C ALA A 162 32.18 8.69 -6.54
N ARG A 163 32.00 8.40 -5.24
CA ARG A 163 32.82 8.97 -4.17
C ARG A 163 34.02 8.12 -3.80
N ILE A 164 33.86 6.81 -3.73
CA ILE A 164 34.90 5.88 -3.24
C ILE A 164 35.37 4.88 -4.31
N GLY A 165 34.67 4.77 -5.45
CA GLY A 165 35.01 3.85 -6.54
C GLY A 165 34.81 2.41 -6.12
N ILE A 166 33.57 1.91 -6.20
CA ILE A 166 33.25 0.54 -5.84
C ILE A 166 33.83 -0.37 -6.92
N LYS A 167 34.87 -1.13 -6.54
CA LYS A 167 35.49 -2.13 -7.40
C LYS A 167 35.25 -3.51 -6.80
N PRO A 168 34.13 -4.18 -7.16
CA PRO A 168 33.87 -5.49 -6.62
C PRO A 168 34.99 -6.46 -6.97
N THR A 169 35.30 -7.36 -6.03
CA THR A 169 36.20 -8.48 -6.31
C THR A 169 35.71 -9.28 -7.53
N PRO A 170 36.60 -9.99 -8.27
CA PRO A 170 36.23 -10.69 -9.49
C PRO A 170 35.02 -11.63 -9.35
N THR A 171 34.87 -12.26 -8.17
CA THR A 171 33.76 -13.17 -7.86
C THR A 171 32.44 -12.46 -7.56
N LEU A 172 32.47 -11.16 -7.23
CA LEU A 172 31.29 -10.35 -6.88
C LEU A 172 30.85 -9.40 -7.99
N ARG A 173 31.68 -9.18 -9.02
CA ARG A 173 31.43 -8.19 -10.10
C ARG A 173 30.10 -8.38 -10.84
N SER A 174 29.64 -9.61 -11.02
CA SER A 174 28.36 -9.93 -11.68
C SER A 174 27.25 -10.30 -10.69
N THR A 175 27.52 -10.27 -9.39
CA THR A 175 26.54 -10.68 -8.38
C THR A 175 25.64 -9.49 -8.06
N LYS A 176 24.35 -9.61 -8.37
CA LYS A 176 23.33 -8.70 -7.83
C LYS A 176 23.06 -9.05 -6.38
N MET A 177 23.03 -8.05 -5.52
CA MET A 177 22.83 -8.25 -4.09
C MET A 177 21.35 -8.39 -3.76
N GLN A 178 21.02 -9.36 -2.91
CA GLN A 178 19.64 -9.60 -2.49
C GLN A 178 19.26 -8.63 -1.38
N VAL A 179 18.10 -8.01 -1.50
CA VAL A 179 17.54 -7.07 -0.52
C VAL A 179 16.13 -7.55 -0.15
N ASN A 180 15.94 -7.86 1.13
CA ASN A 180 14.72 -8.42 1.69
C ASN A 180 14.05 -7.39 2.61
N ILE A 181 12.84 -6.96 2.25
CA ILE A 181 12.11 -5.90 2.95
C ILE A 181 10.78 -6.45 3.45
N TYR A 182 10.72 -6.75 4.74
CA TYR A 182 9.55 -7.36 5.38
C TYR A 182 8.47 -6.35 5.72
N LYS A 183 7.21 -6.80 5.75
CA LYS A 183 6.07 -5.90 5.97
C LYS A 183 5.92 -5.41 7.41
N SER A 184 6.56 -6.08 8.36
CA SER A 184 6.50 -5.74 9.78
C SER A 184 7.72 -6.25 10.55
N TRP A 185 7.89 -5.69 11.74
CA TRP A 185 8.85 -6.17 12.73
C TRP A 185 8.62 -7.63 13.10
N ASP A 186 7.36 -8.00 13.33
CA ASP A 186 7.00 -9.35 13.76
C ASP A 186 7.36 -10.39 12.69
N GLU A 187 7.07 -10.11 11.42
CA GLU A 187 7.42 -11.01 10.32
C GLU A 187 8.95 -11.07 10.11
N PHE A 188 9.63 -9.93 10.18
CA PHE A 188 11.09 -9.89 10.13
C PHE A 188 11.71 -10.76 11.23
N ARG A 189 11.19 -10.67 12.45
CA ARG A 189 11.65 -11.53 13.55
C ARG A 189 11.30 -12.98 13.30
N GLU A 190 10.07 -13.32 12.98
CA GLU A 190 9.67 -14.72 12.77
C GLU A 190 10.54 -15.43 11.73
N ILE A 191 10.92 -14.72 10.66
CA ILE A 191 11.75 -15.28 9.58
C ILE A 191 13.25 -15.30 9.94
N ASN A 192 13.74 -14.33 10.73
CA ASN A 192 15.18 -14.12 10.93
C ASN A 192 15.67 -14.33 12.37
N GLU A 193 14.80 -14.62 13.34
CA GLU A 193 15.12 -14.67 14.78
C GLU A 193 16.26 -15.63 15.12
N ALA A 194 16.37 -16.74 14.38
CA ALA A 194 17.48 -17.69 14.52
C ALA A 194 18.86 -17.09 14.18
N ASN A 195 18.92 -16.04 13.37
CA ASN A 195 20.15 -15.50 12.80
C ASN A 195 20.65 -14.19 13.43
N VAL A 196 19.76 -13.36 14.01
CA VAL A 196 20.12 -11.99 14.42
C VAL A 196 19.91 -11.64 15.90
N GLY A 197 19.17 -12.46 16.65
CA GLY A 197 18.77 -12.10 18.02
C GLY A 197 17.76 -10.94 18.06
N GLY A 198 17.04 -10.80 19.17
CA GLY A 198 15.80 -9.99 19.23
C GLY A 198 15.93 -8.46 19.29
N GLY A 199 16.97 -7.83 18.71
CA GLY A 199 17.26 -6.41 18.97
C GLY A 199 17.67 -5.52 17.78
N VAL A 200 17.78 -6.05 16.56
CA VAL A 200 18.27 -5.27 15.39
C VAL A 200 17.15 -4.89 14.44
N ALA A 201 17.19 -3.68 13.88
CA ALA A 201 16.20 -3.18 12.92
C ALA A 201 16.41 -3.67 11.48
N GLY A 202 17.60 -4.19 11.20
CA GLY A 202 18.02 -4.80 9.97
C GLY A 202 19.42 -5.40 10.13
N TYR A 203 19.90 -6.10 9.11
CA TYR A 203 21.26 -6.63 9.06
C TYR A 203 21.67 -6.96 7.61
N PHE A 204 22.96 -6.89 7.36
CA PHE A 204 23.60 -7.52 6.22
C PHE A 204 24.24 -8.86 6.61
N SER A 205 23.97 -9.93 5.85
CA SER A 205 24.66 -11.23 5.95
C SER A 205 25.71 -11.34 4.85
N PRO A 206 27.02 -11.30 5.16
CA PRO A 206 28.07 -11.57 4.17
C PRO A 206 28.02 -13.01 3.63
N ALA A 207 27.57 -13.96 4.45
CA ALA A 207 27.48 -15.36 4.08
C ALA A 207 26.41 -15.60 3.01
N ASP A 208 25.22 -15.04 3.22
CA ASP A 208 24.09 -15.18 2.31
C ASP A 208 24.06 -14.08 1.23
N LYS A 209 24.86 -13.02 1.41
CA LYS A 209 24.89 -11.81 0.58
C LYS A 209 23.52 -11.13 0.50
N THR A 210 22.84 -11.08 1.65
CA THR A 210 21.49 -10.53 1.80
C THR A 210 21.50 -9.32 2.73
N LEU A 211 20.80 -8.27 2.34
CA LEU A 211 20.45 -7.14 3.18
C LEU A 211 19.00 -7.33 3.62
N ASN A 212 18.73 -7.35 4.92
CA ASN A 212 17.43 -7.72 5.48
C ASN A 212 16.96 -6.63 6.45
N PHE A 213 15.76 -6.09 6.27
CA PHE A 213 15.14 -5.12 7.18
C PHE A 213 13.63 -5.07 6.96
N PHE A 214 12.89 -4.37 7.82
CA PHE A 214 11.44 -4.22 7.68
C PHE A 214 11.04 -2.77 7.41
N HIS A 215 9.88 -2.58 6.79
CA HIS A 215 9.27 -1.26 6.66
C HIS A 215 8.42 -0.94 7.90
N ASN A 216 8.83 0.08 8.64
CA ASN A 216 8.09 0.61 9.78
C ASN A 216 7.15 1.72 9.29
N TYR A 217 5.85 1.41 9.17
CA TYR A 217 4.86 2.40 8.75
C TYR A 217 4.68 3.56 9.75
N SER A 218 5.02 3.37 11.03
CA SER A 218 4.95 4.42 12.05
C SER A 218 6.16 5.35 12.01
N ASP A 219 7.29 4.86 11.52
CA ASP A 219 8.51 5.64 11.31
C ASP A 219 9.24 5.17 10.03
N PRO A 220 8.76 5.59 8.85
CA PRO A 220 9.39 5.21 7.57
C PRO A 220 10.84 5.70 7.47
N GLY A 221 11.17 6.80 8.14
CA GLY A 221 12.52 7.37 8.16
C GLY A 221 13.53 6.42 8.79
N MET A 222 13.14 5.72 9.87
CA MET A 222 13.96 4.67 10.46
C MET A 222 14.28 3.56 9.46
N SER A 223 13.29 3.03 8.72
CA SER A 223 13.54 1.98 7.73
C SER A 223 14.45 2.43 6.60
N THR A 224 14.30 3.68 6.14
CA THR A 224 15.22 4.27 5.16
C THR A 224 16.63 4.36 5.71
N TRP A 225 16.79 4.82 6.95
CA TRP A 225 18.10 4.92 7.60
C TRP A 225 18.76 3.55 7.78
N VAL A 226 18.02 2.55 8.26
CA VAL A 226 18.50 1.17 8.40
C VAL A 226 18.89 0.60 7.04
N GLY A 227 18.03 0.72 6.03
CA GLY A 227 18.32 0.22 4.69
C GLY A 227 19.63 0.79 4.12
N LEU A 228 19.89 2.09 4.32
CA LEU A 228 21.15 2.73 3.91
C LEU A 228 22.35 2.32 4.77
N HIS A 229 22.16 2.18 6.09
CA HIS A 229 23.18 1.68 7.01
C HIS A 229 23.66 0.29 6.60
N GLU A 230 22.72 -0.66 6.45
CA GLU A 230 23.04 -2.03 6.05
C GLU A 230 23.58 -2.10 4.61
N CYS A 231 23.10 -1.23 3.72
CA CYS A 231 23.68 -1.11 2.39
C CYS A 231 25.15 -0.69 2.46
N THR A 232 25.53 0.17 3.40
CA THR A 232 26.94 0.57 3.58
C THR A 232 27.82 -0.62 3.96
N HIS A 233 27.36 -1.52 4.84
CA HIS A 233 28.07 -2.76 5.15
C HIS A 233 28.25 -3.64 3.93
N LEU A 234 27.18 -3.81 3.15
CA LEU A 234 27.18 -4.56 1.90
C LEU A 234 28.17 -3.97 0.88
N LEU A 235 28.16 -2.65 0.66
CA LEU A 235 29.06 -2.02 -0.30
C LEU A 235 30.52 -2.11 0.15
N THR A 236 30.77 -2.03 1.45
CA THR A 236 32.11 -2.27 2.03
C THR A 236 32.56 -3.70 1.76
N PHE A 237 31.67 -4.68 1.95
CA PHE A 237 31.95 -6.09 1.63
C PHE A 237 32.26 -6.33 0.15
N LEU A 238 31.64 -5.58 -0.78
CA LEU A 238 31.99 -5.68 -2.21
C LEU A 238 33.44 -5.27 -2.47
N ILE A 239 33.94 -4.26 -1.75
CA ILE A 239 35.30 -3.73 -1.89
C ILE A 239 36.31 -4.63 -1.19
N ASP A 240 36.02 -5.01 0.06
CA ASP A 240 36.88 -5.85 0.88
C ASP A 240 36.06 -6.94 1.58
N PRO A 241 35.95 -8.15 0.99
CA PRO A 241 35.23 -9.26 1.59
C PRO A 241 35.84 -9.82 2.88
N GLN A 242 37.08 -9.43 3.23
CA GLN A 242 37.71 -9.81 4.50
C GLN A 242 37.28 -8.89 5.65
N PHE A 243 36.66 -7.75 5.34
CA PHE A 243 36.07 -6.88 6.32
C PHE A 243 34.81 -7.54 6.89
N VAL A 244 34.85 -7.92 8.16
CA VAL A 244 33.69 -8.35 8.94
C VAL A 244 33.18 -7.13 9.71
N PRO A 245 32.00 -6.57 9.36
CA PRO A 245 31.40 -5.52 10.16
C PRO A 245 31.10 -6.05 11.56
N SER A 246 31.65 -5.41 12.59
CA SER A 246 31.37 -5.70 14.01
C SER A 246 30.16 -4.94 14.51
#